data_AF-A0A2A9NAQ9-F1
#
_entry.id   AF-A0A2A9NAQ9-F1
#
_cell.length_a   1.000
_cell.length_b   1.000
_cell.length_c   1.000
_cell.angle_alpha   90.00
_cell.angle_beta   90.00
_cell.angle_gamma   90.00
#
_symmetry.space_group_name_H-M   'P 1'
#
loop_
_entity.id
_entity.type
_entity.pdbx_description
1 polymer ?
#
loop_
_entity_poly.entity_id
_entity_poly.type
_entity_poly.pdbx_seq_one_letter_code
_entity_poly.pdbx_strand_id
1 'polypeptide(L)'
;MIQIQQLVNSLAALQNTVHQQNAIIQQLQNQGPPTVAGTTPRGPKMASPPLYDGSMASCEAFINACRLYISAKPHKFATVTVKITWILGFMQSGMAQLQEFRTQYLESTEVDPVELLYQDIYKAFGDPNKQATAIQEITTLKQGSKSAEEHVQVFKQSYMRSGYSETAGIHEFKWSLNT
;
A
#
# COMPACT_ATOMS: atom_id res chain seq x y z
N MET A 1 62.24 -50.91 -6.38
CA MET A 1 62.73 -49.66 -5.77
C MET A 1 62.12 -48.41 -6.44
N ILE A 2 62.11 -48.30 -7.78
CA ILE A 2 61.63 -47.09 -8.49
C ILE A 2 60.10 -46.84 -8.34
N GLN A 3 59.25 -47.88 -8.38
CA GLN A 3 57.79 -47.74 -8.22
C GLN A 3 57.36 -47.23 -6.84
N ILE A 4 58.05 -47.65 -5.77
CA ILE A 4 57.73 -47.22 -4.40
C ILE A 4 58.07 -45.73 -4.23
N GLN A 5 59.19 -45.28 -4.81
CA GLN A 5 59.57 -43.86 -4.76
C GLN A 5 58.58 -42.97 -5.53
N GLN A 6 58.06 -43.43 -6.68
CA GLN A 6 57.02 -42.72 -7.43
C GLN A 6 55.71 -42.59 -6.63
N LEU A 7 55.32 -43.66 -5.93
CA LEU A 7 54.15 -43.65 -5.03
C LEU A 7 54.31 -42.63 -3.91
N VAL A 8 55.47 -42.59 -3.24
CA VAL A 8 55.74 -41.62 -2.16
C VAL A 8 55.71 -40.18 -2.67
N ASN A 9 56.27 -39.92 -3.85
CA ASN A 9 56.25 -38.58 -4.45
C ASN A 9 54.82 -38.15 -4.84
N SER A 10 54.00 -39.08 -5.34
CA SER A 10 52.60 -38.80 -5.66
C SER A 10 51.75 -38.53 -4.42
N LEU A 11 52.02 -39.21 -3.30
CA LEU A 11 51.35 -38.98 -2.03
C LEU A 11 51.70 -37.61 -1.44
N ALA A 12 52.98 -37.21 -1.52
CA ALA A 12 53.44 -35.88 -1.09
C ALA A 12 52.81 -34.77 -1.93
N ALA A 13 52.70 -34.96 -3.25
CA ALA A 13 52.03 -34.02 -4.14
C ALA A 13 50.54 -33.86 -3.77
N LEU A 14 49.83 -34.97 -3.50
CA LEU A 14 48.43 -34.94 -3.11
C LEU A 14 48.23 -34.25 -1.75
N GLN A 15 49.09 -34.52 -0.77
CA GLN A 15 49.06 -33.83 0.52
C GLN A 15 49.26 -32.32 0.39
N ASN A 16 50.15 -31.87 -0.49
CA ASN A 16 50.35 -30.45 -0.76
C ASN A 16 49.12 -29.82 -1.41
N THR A 17 48.47 -30.51 -2.35
CA THR A 17 47.22 -30.04 -2.97
C THR A 17 46.10 -29.90 -1.94
N VAL A 18 45.95 -30.86 -1.03
CA VAL A 18 44.92 -30.79 0.03
C VAL A 18 45.19 -29.62 0.99
N HIS A 19 46.44 -29.39 1.38
CA HIS A 19 46.80 -28.23 2.21
C HIS A 19 46.51 -26.91 1.49
N GLN A 20 46.82 -26.81 0.20
CA GLN A 20 46.53 -25.62 -0.59
C GLN A 20 45.02 -25.36 -0.71
N GLN A 21 44.21 -26.41 -0.90
CA GLN A 21 42.75 -26.28 -0.94
C GLN A 21 42.19 -25.81 0.41
N ASN A 22 42.68 -26.36 1.53
CA ASN A 22 42.26 -25.91 2.86
C ASN A 22 42.60 -24.44 3.12
N ALA A 23 43.77 -23.97 2.67
CA ALA A 23 44.15 -22.56 2.79
C ALA A 23 43.21 -21.65 1.98
N ILE A 24 42.82 -22.05 0.77
CA ILE A 24 41.88 -21.31 -0.08
C ILE A 24 40.47 -21.29 0.55
N ILE A 25 40.01 -22.41 1.11
CA ILE A 25 38.71 -22.50 1.79
C ILE A 25 38.68 -21.58 3.00
N GLN A 26 39.74 -21.55 3.82
CA GLN A 26 39.83 -20.63 4.96
C GLN A 26 39.86 -19.16 4.50
N GLN A 27 40.53 -18.85 3.39
CA GLN A 27 40.54 -17.50 2.83
C GLN A 27 39.16 -17.08 2.31
N LEU A 28 38.41 -17.99 1.67
CA LEU A 28 37.05 -17.74 1.20
C LEU A 28 36.05 -17.62 2.37
N GLN A 29 36.26 -18.32 3.48
CA GLN A 29 35.44 -18.22 4.69
C GLN A 29 35.74 -16.95 5.50
N ASN A 30 36.99 -16.46 5.50
CA ASN A 30 37.38 -15.21 6.17
C ASN A 30 37.08 -13.96 5.35
N GLN A 31 36.80 -14.09 4.05
CA GLN A 31 36.19 -13.04 3.27
C GLN A 31 34.69 -13.01 3.59
N GLY A 32 34.31 -12.19 4.56
CA GLY A 32 32.92 -11.76 4.69
C GLY A 32 32.39 -11.28 3.33
N PRO A 33 31.08 -11.40 3.06
CA PRO A 33 30.52 -11.05 1.76
C PRO A 33 31.02 -9.66 1.36
N PRO A 34 31.44 -9.47 0.09
CA PRO A 34 31.85 -8.16 -0.37
C PRO A 34 30.75 -7.18 0.00
N THR A 35 31.12 -6.12 0.72
CA THR A 35 30.23 -4.99 1.00
C THR A 35 29.96 -4.29 -0.31
N VAL A 36 29.11 -4.89 -1.15
CA VAL A 36 28.34 -4.14 -2.13
C VAL A 36 27.58 -3.13 -1.28
N ALA A 37 27.97 -1.86 -1.38
CA ALA A 37 27.17 -0.75 -0.88
C ALA A 37 25.76 -0.95 -1.42
N GLY A 38 24.91 -1.49 -0.57
CA GLY A 38 23.66 -2.10 -0.99
C GLY A 38 22.77 -1.03 -1.58
N THR A 39 22.67 -0.99 -2.90
CA THR A 39 21.44 -0.57 -3.55
C THR A 39 20.42 -1.65 -3.21
N THR A 40 19.89 -1.59 -1.98
CA THR A 40 18.66 -2.29 -1.63
C THR A 40 17.69 -2.02 -2.77
N PRO A 41 17.12 -3.07 -3.41
CA PRO A 41 16.17 -2.87 -4.50
C PRO A 41 15.08 -1.94 -4.01
N ARG A 42 15.13 -0.68 -4.45
CA ARG A 42 14.09 0.28 -4.12
C ARG A 42 12.88 -0.18 -4.91
N GLY A 43 11.91 -0.74 -4.19
CA GLY A 43 10.63 -1.13 -4.78
C GLY A 43 10.00 0.03 -5.56
N PRO A 44 8.99 -0.25 -6.39
CA PRO A 44 8.36 0.73 -7.26
C PRO A 44 8.06 2.06 -6.55
N LYS A 45 8.27 3.18 -7.24
CA LYS A 45 7.95 4.50 -6.69
C LYS A 45 6.42 4.63 -6.55
N MET A 46 5.91 4.39 -5.35
CA MET A 46 4.51 4.61 -5.01
C MET A 46 4.19 6.10 -4.94
N ALA A 47 3.05 6.50 -5.50
CA ALA A 47 2.49 7.84 -5.32
C ALA A 47 2.13 8.06 -3.85
N SER A 48 2.48 9.22 -3.31
CA SER A 48 2.08 9.63 -1.96
C SER A 48 0.58 9.95 -1.95
N PRO A 49 -0.14 9.75 -0.82
CA PRO A 49 -1.48 10.26 -0.66
C PRO A 49 -1.53 11.78 -0.93
N PRO A 50 -2.65 12.29 -1.49
CA PRO A 50 -2.87 13.73 -1.59
C PRO A 50 -3.03 14.36 -0.20
N LEU A 51 -2.82 15.68 -0.11
CA LEU A 51 -3.26 16.44 1.07
C LEU A 51 -4.78 16.33 1.18
N TYR A 52 -5.25 16.09 2.39
CA TYR A 52 -6.66 15.88 2.69
C TYR A 52 -7.24 17.08 3.43
N ASP A 53 -8.35 17.58 2.90
CA ASP A 53 -9.06 18.78 3.37
C ASP A 53 -10.28 18.47 4.25
N GLY A 54 -10.59 17.18 4.46
CA GLY A 54 -11.78 16.74 5.16
C GLY A 54 -13.01 16.59 4.26
N SER A 55 -12.85 16.69 2.93
CA SER A 55 -13.96 16.49 2.00
C SER A 55 -14.48 15.06 2.04
N MET A 56 -15.81 14.92 2.06
CA MET A 56 -16.50 13.63 2.02
C MET A 56 -16.21 12.86 0.73
N ALA A 57 -16.16 13.57 -0.39
CA ALA A 57 -15.93 12.97 -1.71
C ALA A 57 -14.55 12.31 -1.84
N SER A 58 -13.55 12.78 -1.09
CA SER A 58 -12.17 12.27 -1.15
C SER A 58 -11.77 11.42 0.06
N CYS A 59 -12.63 11.30 1.08
CA CYS A 59 -12.33 10.60 2.34
C CYS A 59 -11.85 9.15 2.14
N GLU A 60 -12.62 8.36 1.41
CA GLU A 60 -12.28 6.95 1.17
C GLU A 60 -11.03 6.79 0.28
N ALA A 61 -10.89 7.65 -0.73
CA ALA A 61 -9.71 7.67 -1.58
C ALA A 61 -8.44 7.98 -0.77
N PHE A 62 -8.52 8.92 0.17
CA PHE A 62 -7.45 9.25 1.09
C PHE A 62 -7.07 8.05 1.99
N ILE A 63 -8.05 7.46 2.68
CA ILE A 63 -7.83 6.29 3.55
C ILE A 63 -7.17 5.15 2.77
N ASN A 64 -7.69 4.83 1.58
CA ASN A 64 -7.17 3.76 0.74
C ASN A 64 -5.74 4.05 0.24
N ALA A 65 -5.45 5.30 -0.13
CA ALA A 65 -4.09 5.71 -0.51
C ALA A 65 -3.10 5.53 0.64
N CYS A 66 -3.49 5.91 1.87
CA CYS A 66 -2.66 5.71 3.06
C CYS A 66 -2.40 4.22 3.33
N ARG A 67 -3.45 3.38 3.34
CA ARG A 67 -3.31 1.92 3.53
C ARG A 67 -2.38 1.31 2.49
N LEU A 68 -2.58 1.64 1.21
CA LEU A 68 -1.77 1.12 0.12
C LEU A 68 -0.28 1.52 0.28
N TYR A 69 -0.02 2.78 0.63
CA TYR A 69 1.35 3.28 0.77
C TYR A 69 2.09 2.64 1.94
N ILE A 70 1.43 2.50 3.09
CA ILE A 70 2.01 1.87 4.29
C ILE A 70 2.29 0.39 4.03
N SER A 71 1.32 -0.33 3.45
CA SER A 71 1.47 -1.75 3.11
C SER A 71 2.56 -2.00 2.07
N ALA A 72 2.79 -1.07 1.14
CA ALA A 72 3.85 -1.19 0.16
C ALA A 72 5.26 -0.95 0.73
N LYS A 73 5.39 -0.31 1.90
CA LYS A 73 6.69 0.08 2.49
C LYS A 73 6.75 -0.20 4.00
N PRO A 74 6.52 -1.44 4.46
CA PRO A 74 6.43 -1.75 5.89
C PRO A 74 7.69 -1.35 6.67
N HIS A 75 8.88 -1.47 6.06
CA HIS A 75 10.16 -1.07 6.66
C HIS A 75 10.26 0.44 6.97
N LYS A 76 9.49 1.31 6.30
CA LYS A 76 9.44 2.75 6.60
C LYS A 76 8.45 3.09 7.72
N PHE A 77 7.59 2.14 8.09
CA PHE A 77 6.48 2.31 9.01
C PHE A 77 6.58 1.28 10.15
N ALA A 78 7.76 1.22 10.77
CA ALA A 78 8.11 0.21 11.77
C ALA A 78 7.31 0.34 13.09
N THR A 79 6.78 1.52 13.40
CA THR A 79 6.02 1.77 14.63
C THR A 79 4.64 2.33 14.34
N VAL A 80 3.68 2.05 15.23
CA VAL A 80 2.32 2.59 15.19
C VAL A 80 2.35 4.12 15.22
N THR A 81 3.18 4.71 16.07
CA THR A 81 3.39 6.17 16.15
C THR A 81 3.81 6.79 14.80
N VAL A 82 4.73 6.15 14.07
CA VAL A 82 5.18 6.65 12.76
C VAL A 82 4.04 6.58 11.75
N LYS A 83 3.23 5.50 11.76
CA LYS A 83 2.05 5.37 10.89
C LYS A 83 1.04 6.49 11.16
N ILE A 84 0.63 6.66 12.42
CA ILE A 84 -0.36 7.68 12.83
C ILE A 84 0.13 9.09 12.49
N THR A 85 1.34 9.44 12.93
CA THR A 85 1.90 10.79 12.69
C THR A 85 2.00 11.09 11.20
N TRP A 86 2.37 10.09 10.40
CA TRP A 86 2.46 10.23 8.96
C TRP A 86 1.08 10.43 8.30
N ILE A 87 0.05 9.64 8.67
CA ILE A 87 -1.32 9.79 8.18
C ILE A 87 -1.86 11.19 8.50
N LEU A 88 -1.77 11.59 9.78
CA LEU A 88 -2.20 12.92 10.24
C LEU A 88 -1.41 14.06 9.59
N GLY A 89 -0.18 13.77 9.15
CA GLY A 89 0.65 14.69 8.36
C GLY A 89 0.06 15.07 7.01
N PHE A 90 -0.93 14.35 6.47
CA PHE A 90 -1.64 14.76 5.24
C PHE A 90 -2.94 15.53 5.52
N MET A 91 -3.42 15.50 6.76
CA MET A 91 -4.66 16.15 7.19
C MET A 91 -4.39 17.57 7.70
N GLN A 92 -3.76 18.41 6.88
CA GLN A 92 -3.22 19.71 7.32
C GLN A 92 -4.12 20.92 7.02
N SER A 93 -5.18 20.75 6.24
CA SER A 93 -6.03 21.85 5.77
C SER A 93 -7.51 21.58 5.99
N GLY A 94 -8.31 22.65 6.05
CA GLY A 94 -9.77 22.55 6.12
C GLY A 94 -10.28 22.00 7.46
N MET A 95 -11.39 21.28 7.40
CA MET A 95 -12.05 20.70 8.58
C MET A 95 -11.24 19.54 9.20
N ALA A 96 -10.17 19.10 8.54
CA ALA A 96 -9.33 17.98 8.95
C ALA A 96 -8.21 18.36 9.94
N GLN A 97 -8.06 19.65 10.29
CA GLN A 97 -7.05 20.11 11.25
C GLN A 97 -7.44 19.68 12.67
N LEU A 98 -7.20 18.41 12.96
CA LEU A 98 -7.65 17.74 14.17
C LEU A 98 -6.47 17.47 15.08
N GLN A 99 -6.10 18.49 15.85
CA GLN A 99 -5.13 18.36 16.93
C GLN A 99 -5.57 17.28 17.94
N GLU A 100 -6.87 17.09 18.12
CA GLU A 100 -7.51 16.09 18.98
C GLU A 100 -7.13 14.64 18.61
N PHE A 101 -7.01 14.36 17.30
CA PHE A 101 -6.60 13.03 16.82
C PHE A 101 -5.12 12.74 17.11
N ARG A 102 -4.26 13.75 17.29
CA ARG A 102 -2.86 13.48 17.67
C ARG A 102 -2.81 12.86 19.06
N THR A 103 -3.37 13.53 20.05
CA THR A 103 -3.23 13.10 21.45
C THR A 103 -3.93 11.76 21.70
N GLN A 104 -5.16 11.58 21.18
CA GLN A 104 -5.94 10.36 21.39
C GLN A 104 -5.25 9.10 20.87
N TYR A 105 -4.58 9.18 19.72
CA TYR A 105 -4.04 8.00 19.04
C TYR A 105 -2.57 7.71 19.36
N LEU A 106 -1.78 8.74 19.68
CA LEU A 106 -0.40 8.58 20.12
C LEU A 106 -0.30 7.89 21.50
N GLU A 107 -1.31 8.07 22.36
CA GLU A 107 -1.37 7.52 23.72
C GLU A 107 -2.31 6.32 23.86
N SER A 108 -2.92 5.87 22.75
CA SER A 108 -3.90 4.78 22.75
C SER A 108 -3.27 3.43 23.14
N THR A 109 -3.95 2.68 24.01
CA THR A 109 -3.61 1.29 24.37
C THR A 109 -4.41 0.25 23.59
N GLU A 110 -5.08 0.67 22.52
CA GLU A 110 -5.93 -0.21 21.69
C GLU A 110 -5.11 -1.21 20.89
N VAL A 111 -5.75 -2.32 20.50
CA VAL A 111 -5.10 -3.44 19.81
C VAL A 111 -4.64 -3.06 18.39
N ASP A 112 -5.36 -2.17 17.70
CA ASP A 112 -4.97 -1.61 16.40
C ASP A 112 -5.31 -0.11 16.28
N PRO A 113 -4.46 0.78 16.84
CA PRO A 113 -4.72 2.21 16.82
C PRO A 113 -4.74 2.83 15.40
N VAL A 114 -4.13 2.17 14.40
CA VAL A 114 -4.10 2.67 13.02
C VAL A 114 -5.42 2.39 12.33
N GLU A 115 -5.98 1.20 12.50
CA GLU A 115 -7.31 0.90 11.96
C GLU A 115 -8.42 1.70 12.66
N LEU A 116 -8.31 1.90 13.97
CA LEU A 116 -9.21 2.79 14.69
C LEU A 116 -9.16 4.23 14.14
N LEU A 117 -7.95 4.74 13.85
CA LEU A 117 -7.77 6.05 13.21
C LEU A 117 -8.53 6.13 11.87
N TYR A 118 -8.42 5.11 11.02
CA TYR A 118 -9.17 5.10 9.76
C TYR A 118 -10.68 5.07 9.96
N GLN A 119 -11.17 4.33 10.96
CA GLN A 119 -12.60 4.29 11.28
C GLN A 119 -13.11 5.65 11.75
N ASP A 120 -12.37 6.34 12.63
CA ASP A 120 -12.78 7.66 13.11
C ASP A 120 -12.66 8.74 12.03
N ILE A 121 -11.64 8.67 11.15
CA ILE A 121 -11.58 9.56 9.97
C ILE A 121 -12.82 9.34 9.10
N TYR A 122 -13.18 8.08 8.82
CA TYR A 122 -14.35 7.78 8.01
C TYR A 122 -15.65 8.18 8.71
N LYS A 123 -15.75 8.02 10.02
CA LYS A 123 -16.90 8.43 10.81
C LYS A 123 -17.07 9.96 10.82
N ALA A 124 -15.96 10.69 10.89
CA ALA A 124 -15.97 12.15 10.93
C ALA A 124 -16.23 12.79 9.56
N PHE A 125 -15.66 12.23 8.50
CA PHE A 125 -15.64 12.87 7.17
C PHE A 125 -16.21 12.02 6.05
N GLY A 126 -16.37 10.71 6.23
CA GLY A 126 -16.87 9.81 5.21
C GLY A 126 -18.39 9.93 5.03
N ASP A 127 -18.90 9.20 4.04
CA ASP A 127 -20.34 9.13 3.78
C ASP A 127 -21.00 8.16 4.80
N PRO A 128 -21.88 8.64 5.69
CA PRO A 128 -22.54 7.80 6.68
C PRO A 128 -23.53 6.81 6.07
N ASN A 129 -24.01 7.04 4.84
CA ASN A 129 -24.92 6.16 4.14
C ASN A 129 -24.66 6.14 2.64
N LYS A 130 -23.57 5.47 2.26
CA LYS A 130 -23.14 5.27 0.86
C LYS A 130 -24.25 4.78 -0.06
N GLN A 131 -25.10 3.88 0.42
CA GLN A 131 -26.17 3.33 -0.39
C GLN A 131 -27.24 4.39 -0.70
N ALA A 132 -27.69 5.13 0.32
CA ALA A 132 -28.66 6.20 0.13
C ALA A 132 -28.10 7.32 -0.77
N THR A 133 -26.83 7.70 -0.57
CA THR A 133 -26.15 8.67 -1.44
C THR A 133 -26.10 8.18 -2.89
N ALA A 134 -25.71 6.92 -3.12
CA ALA A 134 -25.67 6.34 -4.46
C ALA A 134 -27.07 6.27 -5.12
N ILE A 135 -28.10 5.96 -4.35
CA ILE A 135 -29.50 6.02 -4.80
C ILE A 135 -29.88 7.45 -5.20
N GLN A 136 -29.53 8.44 -4.39
CA GLN A 136 -29.78 9.84 -4.70
C GLN A 136 -29.02 10.29 -5.96
N GLU A 137 -27.75 9.89 -6.11
CA GLU A 137 -26.96 10.16 -7.31
C GLU A 137 -27.65 9.58 -8.56
N ILE A 138 -28.10 8.33 -8.53
CA ILE A 138 -28.78 7.69 -9.67
C ILE A 138 -30.09 8.38 -10.02
N THR A 139 -30.95 8.60 -9.03
CA THR A 139 -32.31 9.14 -9.24
C THR A 139 -32.30 10.60 -9.70
N THR A 140 -31.24 11.35 -9.38
CA THR A 140 -31.04 12.73 -9.83
C THR A 140 -30.18 12.84 -11.08
N LEU A 141 -29.55 11.74 -11.53
CA LEU A 141 -28.67 11.76 -12.69
C LEU A 141 -29.45 12.05 -13.97
N LYS A 142 -28.91 12.97 -14.77
CA LYS A 142 -29.37 13.28 -16.12
C LYS A 142 -28.19 13.36 -17.07
N GLN A 143 -28.38 12.87 -18.30
CA GLN A 143 -27.37 12.93 -19.36
C GLN A 143 -27.02 14.39 -19.65
N GLY A 144 -28.02 15.23 -19.94
CA GLY A 144 -27.80 16.66 -20.16
C GLY A 144 -26.86 16.89 -21.33
N SER A 145 -25.77 17.64 -21.12
CA SER A 145 -24.76 17.90 -22.14
C SER A 145 -23.65 16.86 -22.22
N LYS A 146 -23.66 15.81 -21.38
CA LYS A 146 -22.64 14.75 -21.40
C LYS A 146 -22.78 13.88 -22.65
N SER A 147 -21.66 13.41 -23.18
CA SER A 147 -21.67 12.32 -24.15
C SER A 147 -22.33 11.06 -23.57
N ALA A 148 -22.76 10.15 -24.44
CA ALA A 148 -23.35 8.89 -24.01
C ALA A 148 -22.36 8.09 -23.15
N GLU A 149 -21.08 8.08 -23.53
CA GLU A 149 -20.01 7.37 -22.84
C GLU A 149 -19.76 7.93 -21.44
N GLU A 150 -19.64 9.26 -21.30
CA GLU A 150 -19.47 9.93 -20.00
C GLU A 150 -20.65 9.66 -19.08
N HIS A 151 -21.88 9.75 -19.61
CA HIS A 151 -23.08 9.47 -18.83
C HIS A 151 -23.14 8.03 -18.34
N VAL A 152 -22.82 7.07 -19.21
CA VAL A 152 -22.75 5.65 -18.86
C VAL A 152 -21.72 5.39 -17.76
N GLN A 153 -20.56 6.05 -17.81
CA GLN A 153 -19.53 5.89 -16.77
C GLN A 153 -20.00 6.41 -15.42
N VAL A 154 -20.60 7.62 -15.39
CA VAL A 154 -21.13 8.20 -14.15
C VAL A 154 -22.27 7.33 -13.58
N PHE A 155 -23.20 6.89 -14.42
CA PHE A 155 -24.29 6.01 -13.99
C PHE A 155 -23.76 4.71 -13.39
N LYS A 156 -22.80 4.05 -14.06
CA LYS A 156 -22.20 2.79 -13.56
C LYS A 156 -21.54 2.99 -12.20
N GLN A 157 -20.84 4.10 -11.98
CA GLN A 157 -20.17 4.39 -10.71
C GLN A 157 -21.15 4.46 -9.55
N SER A 158 -22.30 5.10 -9.73
CA SER A 158 -23.35 5.17 -8.71
C SER A 158 -24.10 3.84 -8.58
N TYR A 159 -24.44 3.19 -9.71
CA TYR A 159 -25.13 1.89 -9.74
C TYR A 159 -24.43 0.79 -8.95
N MET A 160 -23.10 0.68 -9.07
CA MET A 160 -22.32 -0.31 -8.32
C MET A 160 -22.42 -0.14 -6.79
N ARG A 161 -22.80 1.05 -6.31
CA ARG A 161 -22.89 1.40 -4.88
C ARG A 161 -24.33 1.43 -4.36
N SER A 162 -25.34 1.40 -5.23
CA SER A 162 -26.74 1.57 -4.83
C SER A 162 -27.43 0.29 -4.35
N GLY A 163 -26.91 -0.88 -4.73
CA GLY A 163 -27.54 -2.16 -4.43
C GLY A 163 -28.85 -2.41 -5.20
N TYR A 164 -29.12 -1.65 -6.26
CA TYR A 164 -30.28 -1.88 -7.12
C TYR A 164 -30.19 -3.20 -7.88
N SER A 165 -31.36 -3.85 -8.06
CA SER A 165 -31.49 -4.95 -8.99
C SER A 165 -31.24 -4.48 -10.43
N GLU A 166 -30.92 -5.41 -11.33
CA GLU A 166 -30.71 -5.10 -12.75
C GLU A 166 -31.94 -4.40 -13.36
N THR A 167 -33.14 -4.90 -13.08
CA THR A 167 -34.39 -4.31 -13.59
C THR A 167 -34.58 -2.86 -13.13
N ALA A 168 -34.34 -2.57 -11.85
CA ALA A 168 -34.41 -1.21 -11.32
C ALA A 168 -33.31 -0.32 -11.94
N GLY A 169 -32.09 -0.85 -12.09
CA GLY A 169 -30.99 -0.14 -12.75
C GLY A 169 -31.32 0.24 -14.20
N ILE A 170 -31.91 -0.68 -14.98
CA ILE A 170 -32.32 -0.40 -16.36
C ILE A 170 -33.39 0.70 -16.41
N HIS A 171 -34.35 0.67 -15.48
CA HIS A 171 -35.39 1.69 -15.38
C HIS A 171 -34.78 3.09 -15.15
N GLU A 172 -33.95 3.23 -14.12
CA GLU A 172 -33.30 4.49 -13.79
C GLU A 172 -32.37 4.97 -14.90
N PHE A 173 -31.63 4.05 -15.54
CA PHE A 173 -30.77 4.41 -16.66
C PHE A 173 -31.58 5.02 -17.80
N LYS A 174 -32.68 4.38 -18.23
CA LYS A 174 -33.56 4.92 -19.27
C LYS A 174 -34.12 6.30 -18.89
N TRP A 175 -34.54 6.47 -17.64
CA TRP A 175 -35.06 7.74 -17.14
C TRP A 175 -34.03 8.87 -17.11
N SER A 176 -32.75 8.53 -17.00
CA SER A 176 -31.65 9.49 -16.94
C SER A 176 -31.21 10.03 -18.32
N LEU A 177 -31.61 9.38 -19.42
CA LEU A 177 -31.23 9.78 -20.79
C LEU A 177 -32.01 11.00 -21.28
N ASN A 178 -31.42 11.72 -22.24
CA ASN A 178 -32.15 12.79 -22.93
C ASN A 178 -33.29 12.19 -23.78
N THR A 179 -34.39 12.94 -23.90
CA THR A 179 -35.52 12.60 -24.80
C THR A 179 -35.22 13.06 -26.22
#